data_AF-W7DPS9-F1
#
_entry.id   AF-W7DPS9-F1
#
_cell.length_a   1.000
_cell.length_b   1.000
_cell.length_c   1.000
_cell.angle_alpha   90.00
_cell.angle_beta   90.00
_cell.angle_gamma   90.00
#
_symmetry.space_group_name_H-M   'P 1'
#
loop_
_entity.id
_entity.type
_entity.pdbx_description
1 polymer ?
#
loop_
_entity_poly.entity_id
_entity_poly.type
_entity_poly.pdbx_seq_one_letter_code
_entity_poly.pdbx_strand_id
1 'polypeptide(L)'
;MLHNRLYGCDTCQVVCPYNRGRDFHLHKEMEPDGNLVRPELKPLLHISNREFKEKFGSMAGSWRGKKPIQRNAIIVLARYKDKTAIPDLIGCLNHDTRPVIRGTAAWALAKIGGKDAEVAILNAWEKEKDEEVKIEIERSKKNHRSRVK
;
A
#
# COMPACT_ATOMS: atom_id res chain seq x y z
N MET A 1 13.06 -3.07 9.99
CA MET A 1 12.35 -2.09 9.13
C MET A 1 11.62 -2.81 7.99
N LEU A 2 10.32 -2.56 7.81
CA LEU A 2 9.52 -3.11 6.69
C LEU A 2 9.93 -2.49 5.34
N HIS A 3 11.00 -2.99 4.72
CA HIS A 3 11.38 -2.61 3.35
C HIS A 3 10.23 -2.95 2.39
N ASN A 4 9.67 -1.96 1.70
CA ASN A 4 8.82 -2.01 0.49
C ASN A 4 8.18 -3.38 0.15
N ARG A 5 7.40 -3.93 1.08
CA ARG A 5 6.83 -5.29 0.98
C ARG A 5 5.35 -5.22 0.73
N LEU A 6 4.93 -5.85 -0.36
CA LEU A 6 3.52 -6.14 -0.61
C LEU A 6 3.07 -7.43 0.08
N TYR A 7 3.95 -8.42 0.18
CA TYR A 7 3.69 -9.73 0.77
C TYR A 7 5.00 -10.34 1.33
N GLY A 8 4.89 -11.14 2.38
CA GLY A 8 6.03 -11.90 2.92
C GLY A 8 7.14 -11.07 3.59
N CYS A 9 8.19 -11.76 4.06
CA CYS A 9 9.38 -11.16 4.64
C CYS A 9 10.53 -12.17 4.67
N ASP A 10 11.57 -11.93 3.87
CA ASP A 10 12.73 -12.83 3.80
C ASP A 10 13.96 -12.29 4.52
N THR A 11 13.84 -11.21 5.30
CA THR A 11 15.01 -10.59 5.95
C THR A 11 15.77 -11.56 6.83
N CYS A 12 15.09 -12.40 7.61
CA CYS A 12 15.75 -13.40 8.46
C CYS A 12 16.50 -14.45 7.63
N GLN A 13 16.01 -14.79 6.44
CA GLN A 13 16.66 -15.74 5.54
C GLN A 13 17.84 -15.11 4.79
N VAL A 14 17.69 -13.88 4.29
CA VAL A 14 18.72 -13.16 3.53
C VAL A 14 19.96 -12.85 4.38
N VAL A 15 19.78 -12.53 5.67
CA VAL A 15 20.91 -12.25 6.58
C VAL A 15 21.56 -13.51 7.15
N CYS A 16 20.97 -14.70 6.93
CA CYS A 16 21.46 -15.95 7.50
C CYS A 16 22.78 -16.39 6.83
N PRO A 17 23.88 -16.62 7.57
CA PRO A 17 25.14 -17.09 7.00
C PRO A 17 25.01 -18.42 6.25
N TYR A 18 24.12 -19.32 6.69
CA TYR A 18 23.90 -20.63 6.07
C TYR A 18 23.24 -20.55 4.68
N ASN A 19 22.56 -19.43 4.37
CA ASN A 19 21.94 -19.19 3.07
C ASN A 19 22.86 -18.44 2.10
N ARG A 20 24.11 -18.13 2.48
CA ARG A 20 25.05 -17.44 1.61
C ARG A 20 25.36 -18.29 0.37
N GLY A 21 25.18 -17.70 -0.81
CA GLY A 21 25.40 -18.39 -2.09
C GLY A 21 24.39 -19.50 -2.40
N ARG A 22 23.27 -19.56 -1.68
CA ARG A 22 22.17 -20.50 -1.96
C ARG A 22 21.17 -19.83 -2.90
N ASP A 23 21.26 -20.16 -4.18
CA ASP A 23 20.35 -19.70 -5.24
C ASP A 23 20.10 -20.86 -6.21
N PHE A 24 18.94 -21.51 -6.09
CA PHE A 24 18.64 -22.76 -6.77
C PHE A 24 17.50 -22.55 -7.77
N HIS A 25 17.75 -22.87 -9.03
CA HIS A 25 16.82 -22.76 -10.15
C HIS A 25 16.46 -24.15 -10.68
N LEU A 26 15.81 -24.95 -9.84
CA LEU A 26 15.52 -26.37 -10.14
C LEU A 26 14.19 -26.57 -10.88
N HIS A 27 13.29 -25.59 -10.84
CA HIS A 27 11.93 -25.69 -11.36
C HIS A 27 11.61 -24.44 -12.19
N LYS A 28 11.38 -24.62 -13.49
CA LYS A 28 11.13 -23.51 -14.43
C LYS A 28 9.88 -22.71 -14.08
N GLU A 29 8.86 -23.39 -13.55
CA GLU A 29 7.60 -22.80 -13.09
C GLU A 29 7.74 -21.96 -11.81
N MET A 30 8.85 -22.08 -11.08
CA MET A 30 9.17 -21.26 -9.91
C MET A 30 10.02 -20.03 -10.24
N GLU A 31 10.41 -19.86 -11.50
CA GLU A 31 11.15 -18.67 -11.92
C GLU A 31 10.29 -17.41 -11.74
N PRO A 32 10.81 -16.36 -11.08
CA PRO A 32 10.05 -15.16 -10.83
C PRO A 32 9.88 -14.33 -12.10
N ASP A 33 8.64 -14.02 -12.47
CA ASP A 33 8.36 -12.93 -13.40
C ASP A 33 8.59 -11.59 -12.69
N GLY A 34 9.56 -10.80 -13.16
CA GLY A 34 9.92 -9.50 -12.63
C GLY A 34 8.73 -8.54 -12.46
N ASN A 35 7.78 -8.56 -13.39
CA ASN A 35 6.59 -7.71 -13.34
C ASN A 35 5.60 -8.15 -12.25
N LEU A 36 5.59 -9.43 -11.91
CA LEU A 36 4.71 -9.98 -10.87
C LEU A 36 5.31 -9.89 -9.48
N VAL A 37 6.64 -10.07 -9.34
CA VAL A 37 7.32 -9.99 -8.03
C VAL A 37 7.64 -8.56 -7.60
N ARG A 38 7.71 -7.61 -8.55
CA ARG A 38 7.93 -6.18 -8.29
C ARG A 38 6.96 -5.31 -9.11
N PRO A 39 5.65 -5.43 -8.86
CA PRO A 39 4.65 -4.67 -9.61
C PRO A 39 4.70 -3.17 -9.27
N GLU A 40 4.26 -2.34 -10.22
CA GLU A 40 4.06 -0.92 -9.97
C GLU A 40 2.98 -0.66 -8.92
N LEU A 41 3.24 0.26 -8.00
CA LEU A 41 2.37 0.49 -6.84
C LEU A 41 1.08 1.24 -7.19
N LYS A 42 1.15 2.25 -8.06
CA LYS A 42 -0.01 3.09 -8.42
C LYS A 42 -1.08 2.30 -9.18
N PRO A 43 -0.74 1.48 -10.21
CA PRO A 43 -1.72 0.62 -10.87
C PRO A 43 -2.41 -0.37 -9.92
N LEU A 44 -1.72 -0.85 -8.88
CA LEU A 44 -2.33 -1.74 -7.89
C LEU A 44 -3.47 -1.07 -7.12
N LEU A 45 -3.47 0.25 -6.94
CA LEU A 45 -4.56 0.94 -6.22
C LEU A 45 -5.90 0.83 -6.96
N HIS A 46 -5.85 0.75 -8.29
CA HIS A 46 -7.03 0.76 -9.16
C HIS A 46 -7.40 -0.62 -9.72
N ILE A 47 -6.58 -1.64 -9.46
CA ILE A 47 -6.77 -2.97 -10.07
C ILE A 47 -8.14 -3.57 -9.71
N SER A 48 -8.86 -4.06 -10.71
CA SER A 48 -10.12 -4.76 -10.51
C SER A 48 -9.92 -6.15 -9.90
N ASN A 49 -10.99 -6.78 -9.39
CA ASN A 49 -10.90 -8.16 -8.90
C ASN A 49 -10.55 -9.14 -10.03
N ARG A 50 -11.10 -8.89 -11.24
CA ARG A 50 -10.84 -9.71 -12.43
C ARG A 50 -9.37 -9.63 -12.81
N GLU A 51 -8.85 -8.43 -13.02
CA GLU A 51 -7.44 -8.22 -13.41
C GLU A 51 -6.47 -8.73 -12.35
N PHE A 52 -6.80 -8.60 -11.06
CA PHE A 52 -5.96 -9.16 -9.99
C PHE A 52 -5.90 -10.69 -10.06
N LYS A 53 -7.03 -11.35 -10.31
CA LYS A 53 -7.09 -12.81 -10.46
C LYS A 53 -6.35 -13.27 -11.71
N GLU A 54 -6.50 -12.56 -12.82
CA GLU A 54 -5.82 -12.87 -14.08
C GLU A 54 -4.30 -12.70 -13.96
N LYS A 55 -3.82 -11.62 -13.32
CA LYS A 55 -2.38 -11.33 -13.21
C LYS A 55 -1.69 -12.08 -12.07
N PHE A 56 -2.31 -12.12 -10.89
CA PHE A 56 -1.65 -12.61 -9.66
C PHE A 56 -2.25 -13.92 -9.13
N GLY A 57 -3.35 -14.43 -9.71
CA GLY A 57 -4.13 -15.52 -9.12
C GLY A 57 -3.42 -16.87 -9.02
N SER A 58 -2.37 -17.10 -9.80
CA SER A 58 -1.50 -18.29 -9.69
C SER A 58 -0.45 -18.16 -8.58
N MET A 59 -0.20 -16.96 -8.06
CA MET A 59 0.82 -16.73 -7.04
C MET A 59 0.30 -17.06 -5.65
N ALA A 60 1.14 -17.68 -4.82
CA ALA A 60 0.81 -17.98 -3.43
C ALA A 60 0.37 -16.74 -2.63
N GLY A 61 0.97 -15.57 -2.91
CA GLY A 61 0.63 -14.31 -2.25
C GLY A 61 -0.80 -13.80 -2.50
N SER A 62 -1.51 -14.36 -3.48
CA SER A 62 -2.87 -13.94 -3.87
C SER A 62 -3.98 -14.55 -3.01
N TRP A 63 -3.67 -15.49 -2.11
CA TRP A 63 -4.66 -16.30 -1.38
C TRP A 63 -5.65 -15.50 -0.51
N ARG A 64 -5.28 -14.29 -0.05
CA ARG A 64 -6.17 -13.36 0.70
C ARG A 64 -6.83 -12.30 -0.18
N GLY A 65 -6.69 -12.41 -1.50
CA GLY A 65 -7.15 -11.43 -2.48
C GLY A 65 -6.35 -10.12 -2.47
N LYS A 66 -6.83 -9.14 -3.25
CA LYS A 66 -6.10 -7.88 -3.49
C LYS A 66 -6.04 -6.94 -2.29
N LYS A 67 -7.00 -7.01 -1.35
CA LYS A 67 -7.16 -5.99 -0.29
C LYS A 67 -5.88 -5.79 0.55
N PRO A 68 -5.22 -6.84 1.09
CA PRO A 68 -3.98 -6.66 1.86
C PRO A 68 -2.83 -6.12 1.02
N ILE A 69 -2.73 -6.55 -0.25
CA ILE A 69 -1.70 -6.07 -1.19
C ILE A 69 -1.89 -4.59 -1.50
N GLN A 70 -3.11 -4.16 -1.80
CA GLN A 70 -3.43 -2.74 -2.03
C GLN A 70 -3.15 -1.87 -0.81
N ARG A 71 -3.57 -2.31 0.38
CA ARG A 71 -3.25 -1.62 1.64
C ARG A 71 -1.73 -1.47 1.81
N ASN A 72 -0.98 -2.54 1.56
CA ASN A 72 0.47 -2.50 1.66
C ASN A 72 1.10 -1.58 0.59
N ALA A 73 0.56 -1.54 -0.63
CA ALA A 73 1.02 -0.61 -1.67
C ALA A 73 0.87 0.85 -1.23
N ILE A 74 -0.27 1.22 -0.62
CA ILE A 74 -0.48 2.54 -0.02
C ILE A 74 0.58 2.86 1.03
N ILE A 75 0.88 1.91 1.92
CA ILE A 75 1.90 2.08 2.97
C ILE A 75 3.28 2.31 2.36
N VAL A 76 3.62 1.59 1.29
CA VAL A 76 4.90 1.74 0.59
C VAL A 76 4.99 3.10 -0.10
N LEU A 77 3.94 3.56 -0.79
CA LEU A 77 3.88 4.91 -1.39
C LEU A 77 4.11 6.01 -0.34
N ALA A 78 3.44 5.90 0.81
CA ALA A 78 3.59 6.83 1.92
C ALA A 78 5.03 6.86 2.46
N ARG A 79 5.68 5.69 2.52
CA ARG A 79 7.07 5.57 2.98
C ARG A 79 8.04 6.28 2.04
N TYR A 80 7.84 6.12 0.74
CA TYR A 80 8.63 6.81 -0.28
C TYR A 80 8.33 8.31 -0.37
N LYS A 81 7.29 8.80 0.32
CA LYS A 81 6.79 10.17 0.18
C LYS A 81 6.52 10.53 -1.28
N ASP A 82 5.99 9.58 -2.05
CA ASP A 82 5.72 9.77 -3.47
C ASP A 82 4.56 10.76 -3.66
N LYS A 83 4.89 12.02 -3.93
CA LYS A 83 3.90 13.07 -4.18
C LYS A 83 3.09 12.82 -5.45
N THR A 84 3.61 12.04 -6.41
CA THR A 84 2.90 11.72 -7.65
C THR A 84 1.71 10.79 -7.41
N ALA A 85 1.66 10.10 -6.26
CA ALA A 85 0.56 9.22 -5.87
C ALA A 85 -0.56 9.95 -5.10
N ILE A 86 -0.42 11.24 -4.80
CA ILE A 86 -1.46 12.01 -4.07
C ILE A 86 -2.84 11.91 -4.77
N PRO A 87 -2.97 12.12 -6.10
CA PRO A 87 -4.27 11.98 -6.76
C PRO A 87 -4.90 10.60 -6.58
N ASP A 88 -4.10 9.53 -6.71
CA ASP A 88 -4.57 8.16 -6.54
C ASP A 88 -5.05 7.89 -5.11
N LEU A 89 -4.30 8.37 -4.12
CA LEU A 89 -4.64 8.23 -2.70
C LEU A 89 -5.88 9.04 -2.31
N ILE A 90 -6.08 10.22 -2.90
CA ILE A 90 -7.32 10.99 -2.75
C ILE A 90 -8.50 10.19 -3.33
N GLY A 91 -8.32 9.55 -4.48
CA GLY A 91 -9.31 8.64 -5.06
C GLY A 91 -9.66 7.49 -4.10
N CYS A 92 -8.64 6.83 -3.52
CA CYS A 92 -8.86 5.78 -2.52
C CYS A 92 -9.62 6.29 -1.29
N LEU A 93 -9.25 7.48 -0.77
CA LEU A 93 -9.89 8.09 0.40
C LEU A 93 -11.38 8.39 0.15
N ASN A 94 -11.73 8.90 -1.04
CA ASN A 94 -13.07 9.39 -1.30
C ASN A 94 -14.03 8.34 -1.87
N HIS A 95 -13.50 7.32 -2.56
CA HIS A 95 -14.32 6.44 -3.39
C HIS A 95 -14.21 4.94 -3.07
N ASP A 96 -13.21 4.51 -2.28
CA ASP A 96 -13.10 3.10 -1.96
C ASP A 96 -14.17 2.67 -0.96
N THR A 97 -14.91 1.60 -1.28
CA THR A 97 -15.98 1.10 -0.41
C THR A 97 -15.45 0.51 0.89
N ARG A 98 -14.16 0.15 0.96
CA ARG A 98 -13.56 -0.59 2.07
C ARG A 98 -12.95 0.38 3.09
N PRO A 99 -13.44 0.41 4.35
CA PRO A 99 -12.94 1.32 5.40
C PRO A 99 -11.41 1.29 5.58
N VAL A 100 -10.82 0.10 5.63
CA VAL A 100 -9.37 -0.09 5.79
C VAL A 100 -8.57 0.63 4.70
N ILE A 101 -9.05 0.66 3.44
CA ILE A 101 -8.35 1.33 2.35
C ILE A 101 -8.46 2.85 2.51
N ARG A 102 -9.66 3.37 2.81
CA ARG A 102 -9.87 4.81 3.04
C ARG A 102 -9.02 5.32 4.20
N GLY A 103 -9.05 4.63 5.35
CA GLY A 103 -8.26 5.01 6.53
C GLY A 103 -6.76 4.96 6.25
N THR A 104 -6.27 3.92 5.56
CA THR A 104 -4.85 3.83 5.18
C THR A 104 -4.45 4.93 4.20
N ALA A 105 -5.34 5.32 3.27
CA ALA A 105 -5.10 6.41 2.34
C ALA A 105 -5.03 7.78 3.06
N ALA A 106 -5.91 8.05 4.03
CA ALA A 106 -5.82 9.25 4.88
C ALA A 106 -4.47 9.32 5.61
N TRP A 107 -4.05 8.22 6.23
CA TRP A 107 -2.75 8.11 6.90
C TRP A 107 -1.59 8.37 5.93
N ALA A 108 -1.65 7.77 4.73
CA ALA A 108 -0.63 7.94 3.70
C ALA A 108 -0.51 9.39 3.22
N LEU A 109 -1.64 10.05 2.97
CA LEU A 109 -1.71 11.46 2.59
C LEU A 109 -1.06 12.36 3.65
N ALA A 110 -1.36 12.16 4.94
CA ALA A 110 -0.71 12.92 6.01
C ALA A 110 0.80 12.60 6.14
N LYS A 111 1.22 11.38 5.80
CA LYS A 111 2.62 10.98 5.84
C LYS A 111 3.44 11.63 4.72
N ILE A 112 2.88 11.70 3.51
CA ILE A 112 3.47 12.34 2.32
C ILE A 112 3.46 13.86 2.50
N GLY A 113 2.32 14.40 2.94
CA GLY A 113 2.10 15.84 3.12
C GLY A 113 1.88 16.60 1.81
N GLY A 114 1.62 17.89 1.94
CA GLY A 114 1.33 18.79 0.82
C GLY A 114 -0.09 19.35 0.90
N LYS A 115 -0.30 20.52 0.26
CA LYS A 115 -1.56 21.26 0.36
C LYS A 115 -2.76 20.44 -0.12
N ASP A 116 -2.63 19.72 -1.22
CA ASP A 116 -3.72 18.90 -1.77
C ASP A 116 -4.07 17.73 -0.85
N ALA A 117 -3.06 17.11 -0.24
CA ALA A 117 -3.25 16.03 0.73
C ALA A 117 -3.98 16.55 2.00
N GLU A 118 -3.60 17.73 2.50
CA GLU A 118 -4.24 18.36 3.64
C GLU A 118 -5.71 18.67 3.36
N VAL A 119 -5.98 19.35 2.24
CA VAL A 119 -7.35 19.69 1.82
C VAL A 119 -8.20 18.43 1.69
N ALA A 120 -7.65 17.36 1.09
CA ALA A 120 -8.38 16.10 0.95
C ALA A 120 -8.72 15.46 2.30
N ILE A 121 -7.79 15.43 3.26
CA ILE A 121 -8.03 14.87 4.60
C ILE A 121 -9.10 15.68 5.34
N LEU A 122 -9.07 17.00 5.26
CA LEU A 122 -10.07 17.86 5.91
C LEU A 122 -11.46 17.68 5.28
N ASN A 123 -11.55 17.62 3.96
CA ASN A 123 -12.81 17.38 3.26
C ASN A 123 -13.39 15.99 3.55
N ALA A 124 -12.53 14.96 3.69
CA ALA A 124 -12.96 13.61 4.02
C ALA A 124 -13.50 13.51 5.45
N TRP A 125 -12.93 14.27 6.40
CA TRP A 125 -13.40 14.32 7.79
C TRP A 125 -14.87 14.74 7.91
N GLU A 126 -15.31 15.69 7.07
CA GLU A 126 -16.69 16.19 7.11
C GLU A 126 -17.72 15.21 6.53
N LYS A 127 -17.27 14.27 5.69
CA LYS A 127 -18.15 13.37 4.92
C LYS A 127 -18.14 11.92 5.41
N GLU A 128 -17.04 11.49 6.02
CA GLU A 128 -16.87 10.11 6.45
C GLU A 128 -17.87 9.75 7.56
N LYS A 129 -18.44 8.55 7.46
CA LYS A 129 -19.44 8.03 8.40
C LYS A 129 -18.92 6.83 9.19
N ASP A 130 -17.95 6.12 8.66
CA ASP A 130 -17.32 4.98 9.31
C ASP A 130 -16.40 5.47 10.45
N GLU A 131 -16.66 4.97 11.66
CA GLU A 131 -15.96 5.42 12.86
C GLU A 131 -14.47 5.02 12.88
N GLU A 132 -14.10 3.87 12.31
CA GLU A 132 -12.69 3.49 12.22
C GLU A 132 -11.93 4.41 11.27
N VAL A 133 -12.55 4.78 10.14
CA VAL A 133 -11.93 5.71 9.18
C VAL A 133 -11.84 7.12 9.77
N LYS A 134 -12.86 7.59 10.50
CA LYS A 134 -12.81 8.87 11.22
C LYS A 134 -11.62 8.92 12.18
N ILE A 135 -11.39 7.88 12.97
CA ILE A 135 -10.25 7.82 13.90
C ILE A 135 -8.92 7.98 13.14
N GLU A 136 -8.77 7.31 11.99
CA GLU A 136 -7.56 7.45 11.17
C GLU A 136 -7.41 8.83 10.53
N ILE A 137 -8.51 9.44 10.06
CA ILE A 137 -8.52 10.82 9.56
C ILE A 137 -8.17 11.81 10.67
N GLU A 138 -8.72 11.64 11.87
CA GLU A 138 -8.43 12.51 13.02
C GLU A 138 -6.95 12.44 13.42
N ARG A 139 -6.37 11.23 13.48
CA ARG A 139 -4.93 11.02 13.70
C ARG A 139 -4.10 11.70 12.61
N SER A 140 -4.55 11.60 11.35
CA SER A 140 -3.90 12.21 10.19
C SER A 140 -3.87 13.74 10.27
N LYS A 141 -4.98 14.37 10.72
CA LYS A 141 -5.05 15.82 10.97
C LYS A 141 -4.07 16.28 12.05
N LYS A 142 -3.97 15.55 13.17
CA LYS A 142 -3.07 15.88 14.29
C LYS A 142 -1.60 15.78 13.88
N ASN A 143 -1.24 14.74 13.13
CA ASN A 143 0.13 14.52 12.64
C ASN A 143 0.58 15.56 11.61
N HIS A 144 -0.35 16.24 10.93
CA HIS A 144 0.02 17.30 10.00
C HIS A 144 0.41 18.60 10.73
N ARG A 145 -0.34 18.96 11.79
CA ARG A 145 -0.09 20.16 12.60
C ARG A 145 1.26 20.14 13.33
N SER A 146 1.79 18.97 13.65
CA SER A 146 3.10 18.82 14.32
C SER A 146 4.30 18.89 13.36
N ARG A 147 4.08 18.88 12.04
CA ARG A 147 5.14 18.88 11.01
C ARG A 147 5.31 20.20 10.26
N VAL A 148 4.47 21.19 10.54
CA VAL A 148 4.51 22.55 9.95
C VAL A 148 5.22 23.54 10.89
N LYS A 149 5.80 23.06 11.99
CA LYS A 149 6.73 23.81 12.84
C LYS A 149 8.17 23.47 12.50
#